data_AF-A0A937I3Z2-F1
#
_entry.id   AF-A0A937I3Z2-F1
#
_cell.length_a   1.000
_cell.length_b   1.000
_cell.length_c   1.000
_cell.angle_alpha   90.00
_cell.angle_beta   90.00
_cell.angle_gamma   90.00
#
_symmetry.space_group_name_H-M   'P 1'
#
loop_
_entity.id
_entity.type
_entity.pdbx_description
1 polymer ?
#
loop_
_entity_poly.entity_id
_entity_poly.type
_entity_poly.pdbx_seq_one_letter_code
_entity_poly.pdbx_strand_id
1 'polypeptide(L)'
;MSATPIRSLNDLARLRDAPELTAEAAEQLHMELSGAMAESSWFTIGIMASSAETALTALRRLERSQGWSELDVVETTEESGPVFLKANQKGNSVRIRIEHGLGQGILISGHGDDDSQPSTTWGPLPLNFF
;
A
#
# COMPACT_ATOMS: atom_id res chain seq x y z
N MET A 1 0.16 22.85 -14.25
CA MET A 1 0.80 22.82 -12.92
C MET A 1 1.90 21.79 -13.00
N SER A 2 3.17 22.19 -12.87
CA SER A 2 4.28 21.24 -12.93
C SER A 2 4.22 20.37 -11.69
N ALA A 3 3.90 19.08 -11.85
CA ALA A 3 3.95 18.13 -10.75
C ALA A 3 5.37 18.16 -10.17
N THR A 4 5.48 18.32 -8.84
CA THR A 4 6.77 18.20 -8.16
C THR A 4 7.32 16.81 -8.47
N PRO A 5 8.56 16.70 -8.98
CA PRO A 5 9.13 15.40 -9.29
C PRO A 5 9.28 14.61 -7.99
N ILE A 6 8.76 13.38 -7.97
CA ILE A 6 8.91 12.45 -6.86
C ILE A 6 10.34 11.93 -6.86
N ARG A 7 11.06 12.08 -5.74
CA ARG A 7 12.46 11.68 -5.59
C ARG A 7 12.70 10.75 -4.41
N SER A 8 11.78 10.71 -3.44
CA SER A 8 11.88 9.93 -2.22
C SER A 8 10.50 9.52 -1.69
N LEU A 9 10.47 8.55 -0.77
CA LEU A 9 9.23 8.12 -0.10
C LEU A 9 8.55 9.27 0.65
N ASN A 10 9.33 10.20 1.18
CA ASN A 10 8.81 11.34 1.93
C ASN A 10 8.00 12.30 1.04
N ASP A 11 8.26 12.33 -0.27
CA ASP A 11 7.46 13.12 -1.22
C ASP A 11 6.04 12.57 -1.38
N LEU A 12 5.84 11.28 -1.08
CA LEU A 12 4.53 10.61 -1.16
C LEU A 12 3.63 10.94 0.03
N ALA A 13 4.20 11.18 1.22
CA ALA A 13 3.47 11.25 2.49
C ALA A 13 2.37 12.33 2.55
N ARG A 14 2.38 13.30 1.63
CA ARG A 14 1.41 14.41 1.56
C ARG A 14 0.43 14.26 0.41
N LEU A 15 0.55 13.21 -0.40
CA LEU A 15 -0.30 12.99 -1.56
C LEU A 15 -1.56 12.27 -1.14
N ARG A 16 -2.68 12.69 -1.72
CA ARG A 16 -3.94 11.97 -1.62
C ARG A 16 -3.99 10.81 -2.61
N ASP A 17 -3.46 11.02 -3.80
CA ASP A 17 -3.43 10.08 -4.91
C ASP A 17 -2.00 9.70 -5.24
N ALA A 18 -1.78 8.44 -5.58
CA ALA A 18 -0.51 7.96 -6.04
C ALA A 18 -0.10 8.71 -7.33
N PRO A 19 1.14 9.20 -7.41
CA PRO A 19 1.62 9.91 -8.58
C PRO A 19 1.95 8.93 -9.71
N GLU A 20 1.95 9.41 -10.95
CA GLU A 20 2.64 8.71 -12.02
C GLU A 20 4.16 8.81 -11.79
N LEU A 21 4.86 7.69 -11.92
CA LEU A 21 6.31 7.60 -11.71
C LEU A 21 7.03 7.35 -13.03
N THR A 22 8.19 7.97 -13.22
CA THR A 22 9.14 7.51 -14.24
C THR A 22 9.79 6.20 -13.78
N ALA A 23 10.41 5.48 -14.71
CA ALA A 23 11.11 4.23 -14.39
C ALA A 23 12.21 4.45 -13.33
N GLU A 24 12.97 5.53 -13.47
CA GLU A 24 14.05 5.90 -12.54
C GLU A 24 13.51 6.25 -11.16
N ALA A 25 12.39 6.98 -11.08
CA ALA A 25 11.75 7.31 -9.81
C ALA A 25 11.19 6.05 -9.14
N ALA A 26 10.57 5.14 -9.90
CA ALA A 26 10.06 3.87 -9.38
C ALA A 26 11.19 2.98 -8.83
N GLU A 27 12.30 2.86 -9.54
CA GLU A 27 13.48 2.10 -9.09
C GLU A 27 14.08 2.69 -7.81
N GLN A 28 14.22 4.01 -7.74
CA GLN A 28 14.71 4.70 -6.54
C GLN A 28 13.81 4.45 -5.33
N LEU A 29 12.48 4.57 -5.52
CA LEU A 29 11.51 4.31 -4.46
C LEU A 29 11.50 2.85 -4.02
N HIS A 30 11.72 1.90 -4.94
CA HIS A 30 11.85 0.47 -4.59
C HIS A 30 13.02 0.22 -3.65
N MET A 31 14.19 0.81 -3.96
CA MET A 31 15.37 0.69 -3.09
C MET A 31 15.14 1.30 -1.70
N GLU A 32 14.57 2.51 -1.65
CA GLU A 32 14.28 3.19 -0.38
C GLU A 32 13.24 2.42 0.44
N LEU A 33 12.18 1.94 -0.20
CA LEU A 33 11.10 1.19 0.44
C LEU A 33 11.60 -0.13 0.99
N SER A 34 12.40 -0.86 0.22
CA SER A 34 12.98 -2.13 0.69
C SER A 34 13.86 -1.93 1.91
N GLY A 35 14.65 -0.83 1.96
CA GLY A 35 15.47 -0.50 3.13
C GLY A 35 14.60 -0.16 4.35
N ALA A 36 13.59 0.69 4.16
CA ALA A 36 12.70 1.11 5.24
C ALA A 36 11.83 -0.05 5.80
N MET A 37 11.37 -0.95 4.92
CA MET A 37 10.60 -2.12 5.32
C MET A 37 11.45 -3.12 6.12
N ALA A 38 12.75 -3.25 5.84
CA ALA A 38 13.62 -4.19 6.54
C ALA A 38 13.74 -3.92 8.06
N GLU A 39 13.39 -2.71 8.52
CA GLU A 39 13.41 -2.32 9.94
C GLU A 39 12.12 -2.72 10.69
N SER A 40 11.10 -3.22 10.00
CA SER A 40 9.80 -3.56 10.57
C SER A 40 9.60 -5.07 10.72
N SER A 41 8.91 -5.50 11.78
CA SER A 41 8.61 -6.91 12.04
C SER A 41 7.40 -7.41 11.26
N TRP A 42 6.40 -6.57 11.04
CA TRP A 42 5.17 -6.91 10.31
C TRP A 42 4.50 -5.67 9.72
N PHE A 43 3.54 -5.86 8.81
CA PHE A 43 2.93 -4.78 8.04
C PHE A 43 1.39 -4.78 8.09
N THR A 44 0.83 -3.58 7.98
CA THR A 44 -0.55 -3.38 7.50
C THR A 44 -0.53 -2.68 6.15
N ILE A 45 -1.41 -3.09 5.24
CA ILE A 45 -1.49 -2.56 3.90
C ILE A 45 -2.88 -1.93 3.74
N GLY A 46 -2.94 -0.67 3.32
CA GLY A 46 -4.17 0.01 2.91
C GLY A 46 -4.16 0.24 1.41
N ILE A 47 -5.16 -0.26 0.68
CA ILE A 47 -5.26 -0.04 -0.78
C ILE A 47 -6.55 0.69 -1.09
N MET A 48 -6.42 1.81 -1.77
CA MET A 48 -7.53 2.63 -2.25
C MET A 48 -7.61 2.46 -3.76
N ALA A 49 -8.70 1.87 -4.24
CA ALA A 49 -8.83 1.51 -5.65
C ALA A 49 -10.26 1.69 -6.16
N SER A 50 -10.43 1.67 -7.48
CA SER A 50 -11.74 1.82 -8.13
C SER A 50 -12.65 0.59 -8.01
N SER A 51 -12.12 -0.56 -7.57
CA SER A 51 -12.87 -1.81 -7.38
C SER A 51 -12.14 -2.77 -6.43
N ALA A 52 -12.90 -3.71 -5.85
CA ALA A 52 -12.35 -4.80 -5.03
C ALA A 52 -11.30 -5.63 -5.79
N GLU A 53 -11.56 -5.94 -7.06
CA GLU A 53 -10.64 -6.70 -7.91
C GLU A 53 -9.28 -6.00 -8.10
N THR A 54 -9.30 -4.69 -8.37
CA THR A 54 -8.07 -3.90 -8.54
C THR A 54 -7.29 -3.84 -7.23
N ALA A 55 -7.97 -3.63 -6.09
CA ALA A 55 -7.33 -3.63 -4.79
C ALA A 55 -6.67 -4.98 -4.46
N LEU A 56 -7.39 -6.08 -4.71
CA LEU A 56 -6.88 -7.43 -4.46
C LEU A 56 -5.70 -7.77 -5.37
N THR A 57 -5.78 -7.38 -6.64
CA THR A 57 -4.68 -7.57 -7.60
C THR A 57 -3.41 -6.86 -7.14
N ALA A 58 -3.53 -5.61 -6.69
CA ALA A 58 -2.41 -4.85 -6.15
C ALA A 58 -1.82 -5.52 -4.88
N LEU A 59 -2.67 -6.01 -3.97
CA LEU A 59 -2.22 -6.76 -2.80
C LEU A 59 -1.46 -8.03 -3.19
N ARG A 60 -1.99 -8.85 -4.10
CA ARG A 60 -1.35 -10.10 -4.52
C ARG A 60 0.01 -9.89 -5.18
N ARG A 61 0.19 -8.76 -5.89
CA ARG A 61 1.50 -8.38 -6.45
C ARG A 61 2.48 -7.98 -5.36
N LEU A 62 2.03 -7.17 -4.41
CA LEU A 62 2.83 -6.82 -3.24
C LEU A 62 3.27 -8.09 -2.48
N GLU A 63 2.34 -8.96 -2.10
CA GLU A 63 2.64 -10.21 -1.40
C GLU A 63 3.69 -11.05 -2.15
N ARG A 64 3.52 -11.22 -3.47
CA ARG A 64 4.47 -11.95 -4.31
C ARG A 64 5.84 -11.28 -4.36
N SER A 65 5.90 -9.96 -4.52
CA SER A 65 7.17 -9.22 -4.58
C SER A 65 7.98 -9.33 -3.30
N GLN A 66 7.29 -9.43 -2.16
CA GLN A 66 7.91 -9.58 -0.84
C GLN A 66 8.11 -11.03 -0.41
N GLY A 67 7.64 -12.00 -1.20
CA GLY A 67 7.67 -13.42 -0.85
C GLY A 67 6.77 -13.79 0.34
N TRP A 68 5.73 -13.00 0.59
CA TRP A 68 4.77 -13.24 1.67
C TRP A 68 3.76 -14.32 1.29
N SER A 69 3.24 -15.00 2.31
CA SER A 69 2.05 -15.84 2.14
C SER A 69 0.84 -14.97 1.87
N GLU A 70 -0.06 -15.45 1.02
CA GLU A 70 -1.31 -14.77 0.73
C GLU A 70 -2.16 -14.64 2.00
N LEU A 71 -2.60 -13.41 2.31
CA LEU A 71 -3.51 -13.15 3.42
C LEU A 71 -4.93 -13.59 3.07
N ASP A 72 -5.71 -13.97 4.10
CA ASP A 72 -7.06 -14.46 3.96
C ASP A 72 -8.07 -13.33 3.81
N VAL A 73 -8.92 -13.38 2.78
CA VAL A 73 -10.05 -12.46 2.64
C VAL A 73 -11.16 -12.89 3.59
N VAL A 74 -11.27 -12.20 4.73
CA VAL A 74 -12.26 -12.49 5.77
C VAL A 74 -13.54 -11.68 5.59
N GLU A 75 -13.47 -10.56 4.86
CA GLU A 75 -14.61 -9.69 4.60
C GLU A 75 -14.44 -9.02 3.24
N THR A 76 -15.51 -9.00 2.45
CA THR A 76 -15.57 -8.34 1.14
C THR A 76 -16.93 -7.71 0.93
N THR A 77 -17.09 -6.98 -0.17
CA THR A 77 -18.34 -6.34 -0.58
C THR A 77 -18.82 -6.89 -1.92
N GLU A 78 -20.14 -7.02 -2.08
CA GLU A 78 -20.80 -7.34 -3.36
C GLU A 78 -21.16 -6.08 -4.16
N GLU A 79 -21.05 -4.91 -3.53
CA GLU A 79 -21.34 -3.64 -4.17
C GLU A 79 -20.24 -3.27 -5.18
N SER A 80 -20.66 -2.69 -6.29
CA SER A 80 -19.73 -2.16 -7.29
C SER A 80 -19.37 -0.71 -6.95
N GLY A 81 -18.08 -0.41 -6.88
CA GLY A 81 -17.62 0.96 -6.64
C GLY A 81 -16.19 1.02 -6.11
N PRO A 82 -15.70 2.24 -5.81
CA PRO A 82 -14.41 2.42 -5.17
C PRO A 82 -14.39 1.76 -3.79
N VAL A 83 -13.25 1.18 -3.44
CA VAL A 83 -13.07 0.42 -2.21
C VAL A 83 -11.89 0.92 -1.41
N PHE A 84 -11.95 0.63 -0.12
CA PHE A 84 -10.79 0.54 0.74
C PHE A 84 -10.56 -0.93 1.13
N LEU A 85 -9.39 -1.45 0.79
CA LEU A 85 -8.89 -2.73 1.27
C LEU A 85 -7.92 -2.49 2.42
N LYS A 86 -8.13 -3.18 3.53
CA LYS A 86 -7.20 -3.24 4.67
C LYS A 86 -6.69 -4.66 4.86
N ALA A 87 -5.39 -4.85 4.66
CA ALA A 87 -4.68 -6.09 4.95
C ALA A 87 -3.87 -5.94 6.25
N ASN A 88 -3.87 -6.96 7.09
CA ASN A 88 -3.13 -7.01 8.34
C ASN A 88 -2.40 -8.34 8.43
N GLN A 89 -1.06 -8.30 8.39
CA GLN A 89 -0.24 -9.51 8.46
C GLN A 89 -0.30 -10.18 9.83
N LYS A 90 -0.29 -9.42 10.93
CA LYS A 90 -0.35 -9.97 12.30
C LYS A 90 -1.62 -10.80 12.53
N GLY A 91 -2.72 -10.43 11.88
CA GLY A 91 -4.00 -11.14 11.95
C GLY A 91 -4.29 -12.09 10.78
N ASN A 92 -3.36 -12.25 9.83
CA ASN A 92 -3.56 -12.97 8.56
C ASN A 92 -4.86 -12.60 7.81
N SER A 93 -5.25 -11.32 7.80
CA SER A 93 -6.61 -10.93 7.39
C SER A 93 -6.66 -9.78 6.40
N VAL A 94 -7.56 -9.88 5.42
CA VAL A 94 -7.95 -8.84 4.45
C VAL A 94 -9.43 -8.53 4.60
N ARG A 95 -9.76 -7.25 4.72
CA ARG A 95 -11.13 -6.72 4.73
C ARG A 95 -11.30 -5.68 3.64
N ILE A 96 -12.38 -5.77 2.87
CA ILE A 96 -12.67 -4.86 1.75
C ILE A 96 -14.06 -4.26 1.97
N ARG A 97 -14.15 -2.94 1.84
CA ARG A 97 -15.42 -2.21 1.94
C ARG A 97 -15.54 -1.15 0.83
N ILE A 98 -16.76 -0.81 0.44
CA ILE A 98 -17.01 0.38 -0.38
C ILE A 98 -16.57 1.62 0.40
N GLU A 99 -15.82 2.48 -0.26
CA GLU A 99 -15.44 3.78 0.29
C GLU A 99 -15.30 4.79 -0.85
N HIS A 100 -16.15 5.81 -0.84
CA HIS A 100 -16.12 6.88 -1.83
C HIS A 100 -15.25 8.05 -1.37
N GLY A 101 -14.62 8.73 -2.32
CA GLY A 101 -13.85 9.93 -2.02
C GLY A 101 -12.47 9.67 -1.41
N LEU A 102 -11.99 8.43 -1.39
CA LEU A 102 -10.56 8.18 -1.21
C LEU A 102 -9.78 8.57 -2.48
N GLY A 103 -8.49 8.86 -2.32
CA GLY A 103 -7.59 8.87 -3.48
C GLY A 103 -7.32 7.45 -3.96
N GLN A 104 -6.36 7.26 -4.88
CA GLN A 104 -5.93 5.93 -5.34
C GLN A 104 -4.49 5.63 -4.95
N GLY A 105 -4.20 4.39 -4.54
CA GLY A 105 -2.84 3.94 -4.27
C GLY A 105 -2.72 2.95 -3.11
N ILE A 106 -1.48 2.58 -2.83
CA ILE A 106 -1.07 1.63 -1.79
C ILE A 106 -0.39 2.39 -0.66
N LEU A 107 -0.87 2.20 0.57
CA LEU A 107 -0.22 2.60 1.80
C LEU A 107 0.32 1.35 2.48
N ILE A 108 1.59 1.39 2.90
CA ILE A 108 2.22 0.31 3.67
C ILE A 108 2.63 0.90 5.00
N SER A 109 2.17 0.33 6.10
CA SER A 109 2.62 0.70 7.44
C SER A 109 3.42 -0.44 8.05
N GLY A 110 4.67 -0.17 8.39
CA GLY A 110 5.54 -1.08 9.14
C GLY A 110 5.39 -0.90 10.64
N HIS A 111 5.44 -2.01 11.37
CA HIS A 111 5.24 -2.09 12.82
C HIS A 111 6.33 -2.95 13.46
N GLY A 112 6.73 -2.58 14.68
CA GLY A 112 7.58 -3.42 15.52
C GLY A 112 6.79 -4.52 16.26
N ASP A 113 7.51 -5.40 16.95
CA ASP A 113 6.90 -6.45 17.79
C ASP A 113 6.31 -5.92 19.11
N ASP A 114 6.84 -4.78 19.57
CA ASP A 114 6.38 -4.07 20.77
C ASP A 114 5.72 -2.74 20.38
N ASP A 115 4.68 -2.38 21.12
CA ASP A 115 3.90 -1.14 20.94
C ASP A 115 4.73 0.12 21.25
N SER A 116 5.94 -0.04 21.79
CA SER A 116 6.90 1.05 22.00
C SER A 116 7.53 1.58 20.72
N GLN A 117 7.49 0.82 19.62
CA GLN A 117 8.02 1.25 18.32
C GLN A 117 6.92 1.93 17.50
N PRO A 118 7.09 3.21 17.11
CA PRO A 118 6.10 3.91 16.31
C PRO A 118 5.99 3.27 14.93
N SER A 119 4.76 3.09 14.45
CA SER A 119 4.53 2.62 13.09
C SER A 119 4.91 3.69 12.07
N THR A 120 5.62 3.31 11.01
CA THR A 120 5.94 4.21 9.88
C THR A 120 5.06 3.85 8.71
N THR A 121 4.45 4.84 8.05
CA THR A 121 3.60 4.63 6.86
C THR A 121 4.23 5.26 5.62
N TRP A 122 4.28 4.50 4.53
CA TRP A 122 4.79 4.90 3.23
C TRP A 122 3.68 4.89 2.17
N GLY A 123 3.67 5.90 1.30
CA GLY A 123 2.72 6.02 0.19
C GLY A 123 1.90 7.32 0.20
N PRO A 124 0.90 7.45 -0.69
CA PRO A 124 0.39 6.40 -1.58
C PRO A 124 1.34 6.05 -2.74
N LEU A 125 1.65 4.76 -2.89
CA LEU A 125 2.36 4.19 -4.05
C LEU A 125 1.37 3.82 -5.17
N PRO A 126 1.79 3.81 -6.45
CA PRO A 126 0.93 3.35 -7.54
C PRO A 126 0.39 1.92 -7.34
N LEU A 127 -0.82 1.66 -7.81
CA LEU A 127 -1.45 0.33 -7.69
C LEU A 127 -0.71 -0.78 -8.46
N ASN A 128 0.12 -0.40 -9.42
CA ASN A 128 0.99 -1.25 -10.22
C ASN A 128 2.47 -1.15 -9.81
N PHE A 129 2.78 -0.65 -8.62
CA PHE A 129 4.15 -0.43 -8.17
C PHE A 129 4.94 -1.74 -7.98
N PHE A 130 4.26 -2.84 -7.64
CA PHE A 130 4.82 -4.17 -7.44
C PHE A 130 4.47 -5.14 -8.58
#